data_AF-A0A3C0ZLU7-F1
#
_entry.id   AF-A0A3C0ZLU7-F1
#
_cell.length_a   1.000
_cell.length_b   1.000
_cell.length_c   1.000
_cell.angle_alpha   90.00
_cell.angle_beta   90.00
_cell.angle_gamma   90.00
#
_symmetry.space_group_name_H-M   'P 1'
#
loop_
_entity.id
_entity.type
_entity.pdbx_description
1 polymer ?
#
loop_
_entity_poly.entity_id
_entity_poly.type
_entity_poly.pdbx_seq_one_letter_code
_entity_poly.pdbx_strand_id
1 'polypeptide(L)'
;MRNLLSVLIFGIVCLSTGFGQIVFKAEISGASENPPVTTTATGTGYFVLTANGTQLRYNITVNGLTMTAAHFHNAAVGVNGGVVKSLTFANNTASGVWSSGDASQPLTDSLLSELLRGRLYVNVHTSANAGGEIRGQVRLAGPVGFSAKL
;
A
#
# COMPACT_ATOMS: atom_id res chain seq x y z
N MET A 1 12.27 -52.02 43.71
CA MET A 1 11.96 -50.60 44.02
C MET A 1 12.72 -49.74 43.01
N ARG A 2 12.04 -49.20 41.99
CA ARG A 2 12.64 -48.36 40.94
C ARG A 2 12.18 -46.93 41.19
N ASN A 3 13.12 -46.06 41.59
CA ASN A 3 12.88 -44.65 41.83
C ASN A 3 12.87 -43.91 40.49
N LEU A 4 11.74 -43.31 40.12
CA LEU A 4 11.61 -42.46 38.95
C LEU A 4 11.91 -41.01 39.34
N LEU A 5 12.93 -40.42 38.73
CA LEU A 5 13.17 -38.97 38.72
C LEU A 5 12.08 -38.29 37.87
N SER A 6 11.37 -37.32 38.45
CA SER A 6 10.53 -36.39 37.70
C SER A 6 11.31 -35.10 37.45
N VAL A 7 11.68 -34.84 36.20
CA VAL A 7 12.18 -33.54 35.74
C VAL A 7 11.00 -32.82 35.07
N LEU A 8 10.55 -31.72 35.66
CA LEU A 8 9.49 -30.89 35.11
C LEU A 8 10.13 -29.86 34.16
N ILE A 9 10.02 -30.08 32.85
CA ILE A 9 10.44 -29.10 31.84
C ILE A 9 9.30 -28.08 31.67
N PHE A 10 9.49 -26.86 32.18
CA PHE A 10 8.64 -25.72 31.83
C PHE A 10 9.01 -25.28 30.40
N GLY A 11 8.27 -25.76 29.41
CA GLY A 11 8.34 -25.23 28.06
C GLY A 11 7.77 -23.81 28.02
N ILE A 12 8.63 -22.80 27.91
CA ILE A 12 8.21 -21.47 27.47
C ILE A 12 7.73 -21.61 26.03
N VAL A 13 6.42 -21.73 25.85
CA VAL A 13 5.78 -21.50 24.56
C VAL A 13 5.77 -19.99 24.37
N CYS A 14 6.81 -19.46 23.71
CA CYS A 14 6.76 -18.13 23.15
C CYS A 14 5.79 -18.18 21.95
N LEU A 15 4.51 -17.96 22.20
CA LEU A 15 3.54 -17.67 21.15
C LEU A 15 3.92 -16.32 20.54
N SER A 16 4.76 -16.33 19.50
CA SER A 16 4.89 -15.16 18.65
C SER A 16 3.57 -15.01 17.92
N THR A 17 2.71 -14.10 18.38
CA THR A 17 1.56 -13.61 17.61
C THR A 17 2.10 -12.72 16.48
N GLY A 18 2.77 -13.33 15.51
CA GLY A 18 3.11 -12.70 14.25
C GLY A 18 1.84 -12.55 13.44
N PHE A 19 1.06 -11.52 13.74
CA PHE A 19 -0.04 -11.11 12.89
C PHE A 19 0.53 -10.78 11.49
N GLY A 20 0.31 -11.68 10.52
CA GLY A 20 0.83 -11.51 9.16
C GLY A 20 0.30 -10.22 8.55
N GLN A 21 1.20 -9.31 8.19
CA GLN A 21 0.87 -8.10 7.45
C GLN A 21 0.98 -8.40 5.95
N ILE A 22 0.07 -7.85 5.15
CA ILE A 22 0.13 -7.98 3.69
C ILE A 22 0.82 -6.74 3.14
N VAL A 23 1.92 -6.95 2.43
CA VAL A 23 2.71 -5.86 1.83
C VAL A 23 2.33 -5.72 0.36
N PHE A 24 2.18 -4.49 -0.09
CA PHE A 24 1.94 -4.14 -1.48
C PHE A 24 3.00 -3.16 -1.96
N LYS A 25 3.20 -3.12 -3.28
CA LYS A 25 4.02 -2.11 -3.94
C LYS A 25 3.31 -1.52 -5.16
N ALA A 26 3.74 -0.33 -5.57
CA ALA A 26 3.39 0.29 -6.84
C ALA A 26 4.64 0.85 -7.50
N GLU A 27 4.84 0.53 -8.77
CA GLU A 27 5.81 1.19 -9.65
C GLU A 27 5.03 2.23 -10.45
N ILE A 28 5.37 3.51 -10.27
CA ILE A 28 4.58 4.65 -10.74
C ILE A 28 5.31 5.31 -11.90
N SER A 29 4.69 5.36 -13.07
CA SER A 29 5.30 5.91 -14.30
C SER A 29 4.25 6.47 -15.26
N GLY A 30 4.69 7.28 -16.22
CA GLY A 30 3.79 7.79 -17.28
C GLY A 30 3.37 6.70 -18.28
N ALA A 31 4.18 5.65 -18.46
CA ALA A 31 3.81 4.51 -19.31
C ALA A 31 2.62 3.70 -18.76
N SER A 32 2.38 3.80 -17.45
CA SER A 32 1.24 3.17 -16.78
C SER A 32 -0.05 3.98 -16.88
N GLU A 33 -0.01 5.23 -17.37
CA GLU A 33 -1.21 6.05 -17.57
C GLU A 33 -2.10 5.52 -18.71
N ASN A 34 -3.35 5.99 -18.72
CA ASN A 34 -4.23 5.78 -19.86
C ASN A 34 -4.93 7.09 -20.28
N PRO A 35 -4.55 7.70 -21.42
CA PRO A 35 -3.49 7.24 -22.34
C PRO A 35 -2.07 7.38 -21.73
N PRO A 36 -1.07 6.61 -22.21
CA PRO A 36 0.30 6.71 -21.71
C PRO A 36 0.90 8.12 -21.92
N VAL A 37 1.65 8.60 -20.93
CA VAL A 37 2.35 9.89 -20.96
C VAL A 37 3.85 9.66 -21.13
N THR A 38 4.46 10.36 -22.10
CA THR A 38 5.93 10.37 -22.26
C THR A 38 6.53 11.39 -21.31
N THR A 39 7.18 10.91 -20.25
CA THR A 39 7.75 11.75 -19.19
C THR A 39 8.93 11.03 -18.54
N THR A 40 9.85 11.79 -17.96
CA THR A 40 10.92 11.24 -17.10
C THR A 40 10.49 11.11 -15.64
N ALA A 41 9.27 11.56 -15.32
CA ALA A 41 8.69 11.44 -14.00
C ALA A 41 8.51 9.97 -13.59
N THR A 42 8.85 9.67 -12.34
CA THR A 42 8.77 8.32 -11.78
C THR A 42 8.33 8.36 -10.33
N GLY A 43 7.92 7.22 -9.80
CA GLY A 43 7.69 7.06 -8.37
C GLY A 43 7.60 5.60 -7.94
N THR A 44 7.62 5.41 -6.63
CA THR A 44 7.40 4.12 -5.99
C THR A 44 6.46 4.28 -4.81
N GLY A 45 5.65 3.28 -4.55
CA GLY A 45 4.80 3.20 -3.37
C GLY A 45 4.99 1.88 -2.65
N TYR A 46 5.04 1.93 -1.33
CA TYR A 46 5.01 0.78 -0.43
C TYR A 46 3.81 0.90 0.50
N PHE A 47 3.09 -0.20 0.67
CA PHE A 47 1.87 -0.23 1.45
C PHE A 47 1.83 -1.47 2.33
N VAL A 48 1.31 -1.32 3.54
CA VAL A 48 1.22 -2.40 4.52
C VAL A 48 -0.19 -2.41 5.08
N LEU A 49 -0.93 -3.48 4.78
CA LEU A 49 -2.25 -3.73 5.33
C LEU A 49 -2.09 -4.42 6.69
N THR A 50 -2.72 -3.87 7.72
CA THR A 50 -2.77 -4.50 9.05
C THR A 50 -3.47 -5.85 8.98
N ALA A 51 -3.10 -6.78 9.86
CA ALA A 51 -3.63 -8.15 9.82
C ALA A 51 -5.15 -8.25 10.02
N ASN A 52 -5.76 -7.27 10.69
CA ASN A 52 -7.21 -7.16 10.83
C ASN A 52 -7.91 -6.49 9.62
N GLY A 53 -7.15 -6.09 8.60
CA GLY A 53 -7.67 -5.48 7.37
C GLY A 53 -8.19 -4.04 7.50
N THR A 54 -8.05 -3.40 8.67
CA THR A 54 -8.71 -2.10 8.91
C THR A 54 -7.88 -0.89 8.52
N GLN A 55 -6.57 -1.05 8.31
CA GLN A 55 -5.66 0.06 8.03
C GLN A 55 -4.64 -0.29 6.95
N LEU A 56 -4.51 0.59 5.96
CA LEU A 56 -3.43 0.56 4.97
C LEU A 56 -2.43 1.68 5.30
N ARG A 57 -1.25 1.31 5.81
CA ARG A 57 -0.13 2.24 5.94
C ARG A 57 0.52 2.42 4.59
N TYR A 58 0.89 3.63 4.21
CA TYR A 58 1.51 3.90 2.93
C TYR A 58 2.69 4.85 3.02
N ASN A 59 3.65 4.66 2.13
CA ASN A 59 4.74 5.58 1.84
C ASN A 59 4.96 5.59 0.32
N ILE A 60 4.78 6.76 -0.29
CA ILE A 60 4.82 6.96 -1.74
C ILE A 60 5.79 8.10 -2.02
N THR A 61 6.80 7.85 -2.83
CA THR A 61 7.77 8.87 -3.25
C THR A 61 7.74 9.01 -4.77
N VAL A 62 7.73 10.25 -5.26
CA VAL A 62 7.80 10.57 -6.69
C VAL A 62 9.00 11.48 -6.98
N ASN A 63 9.36 11.60 -8.25
CA ASN A 63 10.43 12.49 -8.69
C ASN A 63 10.17 13.00 -10.12
N GLY A 64 10.81 14.12 -10.47
CA GLY A 64 10.83 14.64 -11.84
C GLY A 64 9.55 15.35 -12.28
N LEU A 65 8.73 15.85 -11.35
CA LEU A 65 7.48 16.56 -11.66
C LEU A 65 7.09 17.56 -10.56
N THR A 66 6.27 18.55 -10.92
CA THR A 66 5.63 19.48 -9.97
C THR A 66 4.16 19.10 -9.82
N MET A 67 3.81 18.56 -8.65
CA MET A 67 2.48 18.02 -8.37
C MET A 67 1.44 19.13 -8.19
N THR A 68 0.27 18.94 -8.78
CA THR A 68 -0.94 19.73 -8.47
C THR A 68 -1.90 18.97 -7.57
N ALA A 69 -1.98 17.64 -7.74
CA ALA A 69 -2.79 16.76 -6.92
C ALA A 69 -2.25 15.32 -6.99
N ALA A 70 -2.68 14.48 -6.06
CA ALA A 70 -2.43 13.04 -6.08
C ALA A 70 -3.54 12.28 -5.35
N HIS A 71 -3.85 11.08 -5.83
CA HIS A 71 -4.98 10.30 -5.36
C HIS A 71 -4.71 8.81 -5.40
N PHE A 72 -5.40 8.06 -4.55
CA PHE A 72 -5.79 6.70 -4.87
C PHE A 72 -7.06 6.72 -5.72
N HIS A 73 -7.08 5.87 -6.74
CA HIS A 73 -8.23 5.58 -7.59
C HIS A 73 -8.57 4.09 -7.57
N ASN A 74 -9.74 3.73 -8.07
CA ASN A 74 -10.17 2.33 -8.18
C ASN A 74 -10.63 1.98 -9.60
N ALA A 75 -9.86 1.14 -10.30
CA ALA A 75 -10.27 0.47 -11.54
C ALA A 75 -9.32 -0.68 -11.90
N ALA A 76 -9.78 -1.53 -12.83
CA ALA A 76 -8.91 -2.53 -13.44
C ALA A 76 -7.66 -1.89 -14.11
N VAL A 77 -6.60 -2.68 -14.23
CA VAL A 77 -5.37 -2.28 -14.93
C VAL A 77 -5.71 -1.78 -16.34
N GLY A 78 -5.18 -0.61 -16.71
CA GLY A 78 -5.42 0.01 -18.02
C GLY A 78 -6.76 0.74 -18.14
N VAL A 79 -7.59 0.80 -17.10
CA VAL A 79 -8.87 1.53 -17.11
C VAL A 79 -8.79 2.73 -16.17
N ASN A 80 -9.43 3.84 -16.55
CA ASN A 80 -9.54 5.03 -15.70
C ASN A 80 -10.68 4.84 -14.68
N GLY A 81 -10.34 5.00 -13.41
CA GLY A 81 -11.24 4.89 -12.27
C GLY A 81 -11.49 6.22 -11.57
N GLY A 82 -12.51 6.25 -10.72
CA GLY A 82 -12.80 7.40 -9.86
C GLY A 82 -11.81 7.53 -8.69
N VAL A 83 -11.68 8.75 -8.17
CA VAL A 83 -10.90 9.05 -6.95
C VAL A 83 -11.58 8.41 -5.74
N VAL A 84 -10.79 7.74 -4.90
CA VAL A 84 -11.27 7.09 -3.66
C VAL A 84 -10.60 7.63 -2.40
N LYS A 85 -9.39 8.20 -2.52
CA LYS A 85 -8.69 8.86 -1.39
C LYS A 85 -7.72 9.91 -1.92
N SER A 86 -7.75 11.11 -1.35
CA SER A 86 -6.76 12.15 -1.65
C SER A 86 -5.45 11.92 -0.89
N LEU A 87 -4.33 12.22 -1.54
CA LEU A 87 -2.98 12.11 -0.99
C LEU A 87 -2.38 13.50 -0.80
N THR A 88 -1.79 13.73 0.37
CA THR A 88 -1.03 14.94 0.65
C THR A 88 0.45 14.60 0.65
N PHE A 89 1.23 15.35 -0.12
CA PHE A 89 2.68 15.20 -0.20
C PHE A 89 3.37 16.26 0.65
N ALA A 90 4.38 15.83 1.40
CA ALA A 90 5.41 16.70 1.95
C ALA A 90 6.64 16.58 1.04
N ASN A 91 6.99 17.67 0.35
CA ASN A 91 7.94 17.67 -0.76
C ASN A 91 7.53 16.65 -1.83
N ASN A 92 8.33 15.59 -2.01
CA ASN A 92 8.11 14.57 -3.01
C ASN A 92 7.62 13.24 -2.43
N THR A 93 7.24 13.20 -1.13
CA THR A 93 6.77 11.98 -0.46
C THR A 93 5.42 12.19 0.22
N ALA A 94 4.49 11.27 0.01
CA ALA A 94 3.26 11.12 0.79
C ALA A 94 3.39 9.91 1.71
N SER A 95 3.04 10.09 2.99
CA SER A 95 3.04 9.01 3.96
C SER A 95 1.88 9.16 4.93
N GLY A 96 1.26 8.06 5.31
CA GLY A 96 0.11 8.10 6.20
C GLY A 96 -0.54 6.75 6.43
N VAL A 97 -1.71 6.80 7.06
CA VAL A 97 -2.58 5.64 7.29
C VAL A 97 -3.93 5.94 6.65
N TRP A 98 -4.41 5.03 5.81
CA TRP A 98 -5.78 5.04 5.33
C TRP A 98 -6.59 4.03 6.14
N SER A 99 -7.50 4.53 6.97
CA SER A 99 -8.27 3.72 7.93
C SER A 99 -9.70 3.51 7.46
N SER A 100 -10.29 2.36 7.81
CA SER A 100 -11.73 2.14 7.67
C SER A 100 -12.56 3.08 8.55
N GLY A 101 -11.96 3.65 9.59
CA GLY A 101 -12.56 4.65 10.48
C GLY A 101 -12.35 6.11 10.08
N ASP A 102 -11.73 6.41 8.93
CA ASP A 102 -11.57 7.80 8.48
C ASP A 102 -12.94 8.45 8.25
N ALA A 103 -13.17 9.63 8.81
CA ALA A 103 -14.45 10.35 8.67
C ALA A 103 -14.77 10.75 7.22
N SER A 104 -13.73 10.91 6.38
CA SER A 104 -13.85 11.17 4.95
C SER A 104 -12.97 10.20 4.18
N GLN A 105 -13.52 9.66 3.09
CA GLN A 105 -12.86 8.68 2.23
C GLN A 105 -12.32 7.49 3.04
N PRO A 106 -13.16 6.72 3.77
CA PRO A 106 -12.72 5.56 4.53
C PRO A 106 -12.27 4.41 3.62
N LEU A 107 -11.36 3.59 4.12
CA LEU A 107 -11.02 2.31 3.49
C LEU A 107 -12.17 1.32 3.76
N THR A 108 -13.20 1.36 2.92
CA THR A 108 -14.36 0.47 3.04
C THR A 108 -13.99 -0.98 2.72
N ASP A 109 -14.81 -1.94 3.16
CA ASP A 109 -14.62 -3.35 2.84
C ASP A 109 -14.61 -3.62 1.32
N SER A 110 -15.38 -2.84 0.56
CA SER A 110 -15.36 -2.87 -0.91
C SER A 110 -14.00 -2.46 -1.46
N LEU A 111 -13.44 -1.35 -0.98
CA LEU A 111 -12.11 -0.88 -1.40
C LEU A 111 -10.99 -1.81 -0.93
N LEU A 112 -11.12 -2.42 0.25
CA LEU A 112 -10.21 -3.48 0.71
C LEU A 112 -10.24 -4.68 -0.24
N SER A 113 -11.43 -5.09 -0.68
CA SER A 113 -11.59 -6.16 -1.67
C SER A 113 -10.92 -5.81 -3.00
N GLU A 114 -11.06 -4.57 -3.46
CA GLU A 114 -10.43 -4.09 -4.69
C GLU A 114 -8.90 -3.92 -4.56
N LEU A 115 -8.39 -3.53 -3.38
CA LEU A 115 -6.96 -3.54 -3.07
C LEU A 115 -6.38 -4.95 -3.19
N LEU A 116 -7.05 -5.94 -2.59
CA LEU A 116 -6.63 -7.34 -2.65
C LEU A 116 -6.67 -7.92 -4.07
N ARG A 117 -7.52 -7.37 -4.96
CA ARG A 117 -7.54 -7.68 -6.40
C ARG A 117 -6.54 -6.87 -7.23
N GLY A 118 -5.77 -5.97 -6.61
CA GLY A 118 -4.79 -5.13 -7.29
C GLY A 118 -5.40 -4.07 -8.22
N ARG A 119 -6.57 -3.55 -7.86
CA ARG A 119 -7.34 -2.55 -8.65
C ARG A 119 -7.23 -1.13 -8.11
N LEU A 120 -6.65 -0.93 -6.93
CA LEU A 120 -6.33 0.42 -6.49
C LEU A 120 -5.03 0.87 -7.13
N TYR A 121 -4.99 2.09 -7.67
CA TYR A 121 -3.76 2.71 -8.16
C TYR A 121 -3.53 4.06 -7.51
N VAL A 122 -2.26 4.43 -7.39
CA VAL A 122 -1.85 5.81 -7.15
C VAL A 122 -1.77 6.54 -8.48
N ASN A 123 -2.31 7.75 -8.51
CA ASN A 123 -2.22 8.67 -9.64
C ASN A 123 -1.73 10.03 -9.17
N VAL A 124 -0.81 10.65 -9.92
CA VAL A 124 -0.24 11.96 -9.60
C VAL A 124 -0.39 12.86 -10.81
N HIS A 125 -0.85 14.09 -10.56
CA HIS A 125 -1.26 15.04 -11.59
C HIS A 125 -0.29 16.24 -11.62
N THR A 126 -0.13 16.80 -12.81
CA THR A 126 0.61 18.06 -13.04
C THR A 126 -0.32 19.07 -13.71
N SER A 127 0.13 20.31 -13.90
CA SER A 127 -0.61 21.30 -14.69
C SER A 127 -0.72 20.91 -16.16
N ALA A 128 0.30 20.27 -16.72
CA ALA A 128 0.34 19.80 -18.11
C ALA A 128 -0.53 18.55 -18.32
N ASN A 129 -0.61 17.67 -17.32
CA ASN A 129 -1.35 16.42 -17.39
C ASN A 129 -2.35 16.33 -16.22
N ALA A 130 -3.41 17.14 -16.29
CA ALA A 130 -4.44 17.20 -15.25
C ALA A 130 -5.20 15.87 -15.05
N GLY A 131 -5.30 15.04 -16.09
CA GLY A 131 -5.87 13.70 -16.01
C GLY A 131 -4.97 12.66 -15.32
N GLY A 132 -3.68 12.96 -15.15
CA GLY A 132 -2.66 12.06 -14.62
C GLY A 132 -1.35 12.17 -15.42
N GLU A 133 -0.24 12.47 -14.74
CA GLU A 133 1.11 12.45 -15.31
C GLU A 133 1.74 11.06 -15.13
N ILE A 134 1.61 10.48 -13.93
CA ILE A 134 2.15 9.16 -13.60
C ILE A 134 1.16 8.33 -12.76
N ARG A 135 1.12 7.03 -13.04
CA ARG A 135 0.23 6.04 -12.41
C ARG A 135 0.98 4.79 -11.98
N GLY A 136 0.55 4.15 -10.90
CA GLY A 136 1.01 2.82 -10.52
C GLY A 136 -0.06 2.02 -9.77
N GLN A 137 -0.34 0.81 -10.24
CA GLN A 137 -1.26 -0.11 -9.55
C GLN A 137 -0.63 -0.64 -8.26
N VAL A 138 -1.40 -0.64 -7.17
CA VAL A 138 -1.04 -1.18 -5.87
C VAL A 138 -1.25 -2.69 -5.91
N ARG A 139 -0.16 -3.44 -5.98
CA ARG A 139 -0.17 -4.90 -6.15
C ARG A 139 0.56 -5.56 -5.01
N LEU A 140 0.17 -6.79 -4.69
CA LEU A 140 0.84 -7.61 -3.69
C LEU A 140 2.35 -7.62 -3.99
N ALA A 141 3.14 -7.16 -3.02
CA ALA A 141 4.56 -7.41 -3.06
C ALA A 141 4.71 -8.92 -2.88
N GLY A 142 5.37 -9.61 -3.83
CA GLY A 142 5.72 -11.02 -3.67
C GLY A 142 6.40 -11.26 -2.30
N PRO A 143 6.54 -12.51 -1.83
CA PRO A 143 6.89 -12.81 -0.45
C PRO A 143 8.10 -12.00 0.05
N VAL A 144 7.83 -10.90 0.76
CA VAL A 144 8.82 -10.08 1.43
C VAL A 144 8.84 -10.51 2.89
N GLY A 145 9.62 -11.56 3.15
CA GLY A 145 9.93 -11.99 4.50
C GLY A 145 10.84 -10.96 5.15
N PHE A 146 10.27 -10.06 5.97
CA PHE A 146 11.05 -9.34 6.97
C PHE A 146 10.43 -9.59 8.33
N SER A 147 11.04 -10.50 9.08
CA SER A 147 10.87 -10.60 10.52
C SER A 147 12.15 -10.06 11.15
N ALA A 148 12.07 -8.84 11.70
CA ALA A 148 13.06 -8.40 12.67
C ALA A 148 12.45 -8.57 14.07
N LYS A 149 12.91 -9.59 14.77
CA LYS A 149 12.80 -9.65 16.24
C LYS A 149 13.94 -8.80 16.79
N LEU A 150 13.61 -7.74 17.54
CA LEU A 150 14.54 -7.15 18.49
C LEU A 150 14.73 -8.12 19.66
#